data_AF-A0A0C4YA34-F1
#
_entry.id   AF-A0A0C4YA34-F1
#
_cell.length_a   1.000
_cell.length_b   1.000
_cell.length_c   1.000
_cell.angle_alpha   90.00
_cell.angle_beta   90.00
_cell.angle_gamma   90.00
#
_symmetry.space_group_name_H-M   'P 1'
#
loop_
_entity.id
_entity.type
_entity.pdbx_description
1 polymer ?
#
loop_
_entity_poly.entity_id
_entity_poly.type
_entity_poly.pdbx_seq_one_letter_code
_entity_poly.pdbx_strand_id
1 'polypeptide(L)' 'MLAVLNLWMVATALVSVFLFNAGPSRARWAALAGLLGQPAWLYLTHATGEAGMFAASLFFTLCYGRGVWNGFLRPGDHDG' A
#
# COMPACT_ATOMS: atom_id res chain seq x y z
N MET A 1 17.66 4.51 12.42
CA MET A 1 16.50 3.59 12.31
C MET A 1 15.32 4.24 11.60
N LEU A 2 14.82 5.40 12.06
CA LEU A 2 13.67 6.09 11.45
C LEU A 2 13.91 6.56 10.00
N ALA A 3 15.15 6.91 9.63
CA ALA A 3 15.49 7.30 8.25
C ALA A 3 15.27 6.15 7.24
N VAL A 4 15.59 4.91 7.62
CA VAL A 4 15.38 3.73 6.76
C VAL A 4 13.89 3.47 6.56
N LEU A 5 13.09 3.61 7.62
CA LEU A 5 11.64 3.51 7.54
C LEU A 5 11.03 4.59 6.64
N ASN A 6 11.50 5.83 6.75
CA ASN A 6 11.08 6.92 5.86
C ASN A 6 11.42 6.62 4.38
N LEU A 7 12.64 6.15 4.11
CA LEU A 7 13.03 5.77 2.74
C LEU A 7 12.15 4.64 2.21
N TRP A 8 11.85 3.63 3.03
CA TRP A 8 10.95 2.54 2.67
C TRP A 8 9.52 3.04 2.38
N MET A 9 8.97 3.89 3.25
CA MET A 9 7.64 4.50 3.06
C MET A 9 7.57 5.29 1.76
N VAL A 10 8.56 6.15 1.50
CA VAL A 10 8.59 6.99 0.30
C VAL A 10 8.76 6.12 -0.95
N ALA A 11 9.69 5.17 -0.96
CA ALA A 11 9.93 4.30 -2.12
C ALA A 11 8.68 3.49 -2.48
N THR A 12 8.03 2.87 -1.50
CA THR A 12 6.81 2.08 -1.72
C THR A 12 5.63 2.93 -2.16
N ALA A 13 5.47 4.14 -1.60
CA ALA A 13 4.44 5.08 -2.01
C ALA A 13 4.64 5.56 -3.46
N LEU A 14 5.86 5.96 -3.83
CA LEU A 14 6.17 6.39 -5.20
C LEU A 14 5.93 5.28 -6.21
N VAL A 15 6.37 4.05 -5.91
CA VAL A 15 6.14 2.89 -6.78
C VAL A 15 4.64 2.58 -6.90
N SER A 16 3.90 2.61 -5.80
CA SER A 16 2.45 2.39 -5.78
C SER A 16 1.73 3.41 -6.67
N VAL A 17 1.99 4.70 -6.47
CA VAL A 17 1.35 5.78 -7.25
C VAL A 17 1.72 5.71 -8.73
N PHE A 18 2.98 5.45 -9.04
CA PHE A 18 3.43 5.27 -10.42
C PHE A 18 2.69 4.11 -11.10
N LEU A 19 2.58 2.96 -10.43
CA LEU A 19 1.90 1.78 -10.98
C LEU A 19 0.39 1.99 -11.14
N PHE A 20 -0.26 2.72 -10.24
CA PHE A 20 -1.68 3.08 -10.41
C PHE A 20 -1.91 3.95 -11.64
N ASN A 21 -1.02 4.90 -11.91
CA ASN A 21 -1.12 5.79 -13.08
C ASN A 21 -0.66 5.14 -14.39
N ALA A 22 0.12 4.05 -14.32
CA ALA A 22 0.61 3.34 -15.49
C ALA A 22 -0.42 2.38 -16.14
N GLY A 23 -1.62 2.24 -15.57
CA GLY A 23 -2.78 1.61 -16.21
C GLY A 23 -3.42 0.45 -15.42
N PRO A 24 -4.63 0.00 -15.82
CA PRO A 24 -5.45 -0.93 -15.03
C PRO A 24 -4.79 -2.29 -14.77
N SER A 25 -4.05 -2.81 -15.76
CA SER A 25 -3.35 -4.11 -15.64
C SER A 25 -2.29 -4.12 -14.52
N ARG A 26 -1.75 -2.93 -14.18
CA ARG A 26 -0.71 -2.74 -13.15
C ARG A 26 -1.29 -2.37 -11.78
N ALA A 27 -2.59 -2.10 -11.67
CA ALA A 27 -3.24 -1.71 -10.41
C ALA A 27 -3.08 -2.75 -9.29
N ARG A 28 -3.01 -4.05 -9.62
CA ARG A 28 -2.72 -5.12 -8.64
C ARG A 28 -1.33 -4.97 -8.03
N TRP A 29 -0.33 -4.65 -8.86
CA TRP A 29 1.05 -4.45 -8.43
C TRP A 29 1.22 -3.14 -7.67
N ALA A 30 0.47 -2.10 -8.06
CA ALA A 30 0.35 -0.87 -7.30
C ALA A 30 -0.16 -1.15 -5.88
N ALA A 31 -1.24 -1.93 -5.78
CA ALA A 31 -1.82 -2.26 -4.49
C ALA A 31 -0.87 -3.08 -3.61
N LEU A 32 -0.12 -4.01 -4.20
CA LEU A 32 0.90 -4.79 -3.49
C LEU A 32 2.05 -3.91 -2.98
N ALA A 33 2.57 -3.02 -3.82
CA ALA A 33 3.63 -2.09 -3.44
C ALA A 33 3.20 -1.17 -2.28
N GLY A 34 1.98 -0.64 -2.36
CA GLY A 34 1.40 0.18 -1.29
C GLY A 34 1.19 -0.59 0.01
N LEU A 35 0.75 -1.86 -0.07
CA LEU A 35 0.59 -2.74 1.10
C LEU A 35 1.91 -3.04 1.79
N LEU A 36 2.97 -3.29 1.01
CA LEU A 36 4.33 -3.52 1.53
C LEU A 36 4.91 -2.29 2.24
N GLY A 37 4.43 -1.08 1.92
CA GLY A 37 4.81 0.13 2.64
C GLY A 37 4.12 0.29 3.99
N GLN A 38 2.92 -0.27 4.16
CA GLN A 38 2.08 -0.01 5.35
C GLN A 38 2.71 -0.41 6.70
N PRO A 39 3.49 -1.51 6.83
CA PRO A 39 4.18 -1.82 8.08
C PRO A 39 5.10 -0.69 8.54
N ALA A 40 5.78 -0.02 7.61
CA ALA A 40 6.65 1.12 7.92
C ALA A 40 5.83 2.35 8.35
N TRP A 41 4.71 2.62 7.66
CA TRP A 41 3.79 3.69 8.03
C TRP A 41 3.22 3.48 9.44
N LEU A 42 2.67 2.29 9.72
CA LEU A 42 2.08 1.95 11.02
C LEU A 42 3.09 2.03 12.16
N TYR A 43 4.28 1.47 11.98
CA TYR A 43 5.32 1.51 13.01
C TYR A 43 5.78 2.95 13.26
N LEU A 44 6.03 3.72 12.19
CA LEU A 44 6.51 5.09 12.34
C LEU A 44 5.47 5.96 13.04
N THR A 45 4.22 5.94 12.58
CA THR A 45 3.15 6.80 13.16
C THR A 45 2.81 6.39 14.59
N HIS A 46 2.92 5.11 14.93
CA HIS A 46 2.81 4.65 16.32
C HIS A 46 3.98 5.15 17.17
N ALA A 47 5.22 5.02 16.68
CA ALA A 47 6.42 5.47 17.39
C ALA A 47 6.50 6.99 17.57
N THR A 48 5.92 7.77 16.66
CA THR A 48 5.89 9.24 16.73
C THR A 48 4.65 9.79 17.45
N GLY A 49 3.70 8.94 17.87
CA GLY A 49 2.47 9.40 18.55
C GLY A 49 1.45 10.07 17.62
N GLU A 50 1.56 9.87 16.32
CA GLU A 50 0.70 10.49 15.29
C GLU A 50 -0.58 9.67 15.09
N ALA A 51 -1.51 9.75 16.05
CA ALA A 51 -2.73 8.92 16.07
C ALA A 51 -3.59 9.05 14.79
N GLY A 52 -3.70 10.26 14.22
CA GLY A 52 -4.42 10.49 12.96
C GLY A 52 -3.80 9.76 11.78
N MET A 53 -2.47 9.84 11.64
CA MET A 53 -1.74 9.15 10.58
C MET A 53 -1.71 7.63 10.79
N PHE A 54 -1.71 7.17 12.04
CA PHE A 54 -1.83 5.74 12.36
C PHE A 54 -3.19 5.18 11.90
N ALA A 55 -4.28 5.88 12.21
CA ALA A 55 -5.62 5.50 11.75
C ALA A 55 -5.72 5.52 10.22
N ALA A 56 -5.14 6.53 9.55
CA ALA A 56 -5.08 6.60 8.10
C ALA A 56 -4.29 5.42 7.51
N SER A 57 -3.16 5.05 8.12
CA SER A 57 -2.33 3.91 7.69
C SER A 57 -3.07 2.59 7.85
N LEU A 58 -3.84 2.40 8.93
CA LEU A 58 -4.73 1.25 9.08
C LEU A 58 -5.78 1.20 7.95
N PHE A 59 -6.43 2.33 7.67
CA PHE A 59 -7.41 2.40 6.60
C PHE A 59 -6.80 2.09 5.23
N PHE A 60 -5.63 2.66 4.91
CA PHE A 60 -4.91 2.37 3.68
C PHE A 60 -4.47 0.90 3.60
N THR A 61 -4.07 0.29 4.72
CA THR A 61 -3.78 -1.15 4.79
C THR A 61 -4.98 -1.98 4.33
N LEU A 62 -6.19 -1.64 4.76
CA LEU A 62 -7.41 -2.31 4.31
C LEU A 62 -7.70 -2.08 2.83
N CYS A 63 -7.57 -0.83 2.35
CA CYS A 63 -7.77 -0.50 0.94
C CYS A 63 -6.78 -1.24 0.02
N TYR A 64 -5.50 -1.23 0.38
CA TYR A 64 -4.45 -1.93 -0.35
C TYR A 64 -4.64 -3.44 -0.30
N GLY A 65 -4.98 -3.98 0.87
CA GLY A 65 -5.32 -5.40 1.03
C GLY A 65 -6.48 -5.82 0.14
N ARG A 66 -7.54 -5.00 0.03
CA ARG A 66 -8.66 -5.23 -0.88
C ARG A 66 -8.23 -5.16 -2.35
N GLY A 67 -7.35 -4.22 -2.71
CA GLY A 67 -6.79 -4.12 -4.06
C GLY A 67 -5.97 -5.36 -4.46
N VAL A 68 -5.14 -5.86 -3.55
CA VAL A 68 -4.37 -7.10 -3.73
C VAL A 68 -5.31 -8.30 -3.83
N TRP A 69 -6.30 -8.40 -2.94
CA TRP A 69 -7.29 -9.48 -2.98
C TRP A 69 -8.04 -9.52 -4.31
N ASN A 70 -8.57 -8.40 -4.78
CA ASN A 70 -9.29 -8.33 -6.04
C ASN A 70 -8.39 -8.57 -7.27
N GLY A 71 -7.11 -8.19 -7.19
CA GLY A 71 -6.18 -8.30 -8.32
C GLY A 71 -5.45 -9.64 -8.44
N PHE A 72 -5.29 -10.39 -7.35
CA PHE A 72 -4.54 -11.65 -7.31
C PHE A 72 -5.33 -12.85 -6.80
N LEU A 73 -6.21 -12.66 -5.82
CA LEU A 73 -6.86 -13.76 -5.08
C LEU A 73 -8.30 -14.01 -5.52
N ARG A 74 -8.95 -13.01 -6.10
CA ARG A 74 -10.25 -13.17 -6.72
C ARG A 74 -10.04 -13.83 -8.08
N PRO A 75 -10.53 -15.06 -8.30
CA PRO A 75 -10.51 -15.69 -9.62
C PRO A 75 -11.22 -14.76 -10.59
N GLY A 76 -10.60 -14.48 -11.72
CA GLY A 76 -11.24 -13.67 -12.75
C GLY A 76 -12.47 -14.37 -13.29
N ASP A 77 -13.53 -13.60 -13.55
CA ASP A 77 -14.30 -13.78 -14.79
C ASP A 77 -13.35 -13.52 -15.97
N HIS A 78 -12.45 -14.48 -16.22
CA HIS A 78 -11.67 -14.59 -17.44
C HIS A 78 -12.43 -15.44 -18.47
N ASP A 79 -13.77 -15.36 -18.49
CA ASP A 79 -14.63 -15.90 -19.54
C ASP A 79 -15.92 -15.07 -19.59
N GLY A 80 -16.14 -14.35 -20.71
CA GLY A 80 -17.32 -13.54 -20.98
C GLY A 80 -17.05 -12.41 -21.98
#